data_AF-A0A1U7N1K6-F1
#
_entry.id   AF-A0A1U7N1K6-F1
#
_cell.length_a   1.000
_cell.length_b   1.000
_cell.length_c   1.000
_cell.angle_alpha   90.00
_cell.angle_beta   90.00
_cell.angle_gamma   90.00
#
_symmetry.space_group_name_H-M   'P 1'
#
loop_
_entity.id
_entity.type
_entity.pdbx_description
1 polymer ?
#
loop_
_entity_poly.entity_id
_entity_poly.type
_entity_poly.pdbx_seq_one_letter_code
_entity_poly.pdbx_strand_id
1 'polypeptide(L)'
;MTWIITQIQKLGNAISKVFTAKLFEFGGQAFSLSFLGKFLFLCIIAILISRTIKALIKHWLLSRFRMDRGTREALASIIGYILSILGFLIVLQTSGINLSSLAIFAGALGIGFGIGLQDLASNFISGLTILLDQPIKVGDYIEIDNLSGTVEKISIRSTVIRTIHNVCVIIPNNSFVQNNVINWSYENPTSRLQIPINFPDELDPLVITELLLAAARQEPRVLSSPSPQVWFKGYGEEGMDFELLVWIDKPAESQGIKSALYYLIDTELRSRHIEPGHPERNLRIHNPEALVSLFRQLQTPGVTNGSSSTHKQSATAKRKPKSKSAKAWKLADLLRQVSYFQNCSDIELRHIIEEGYRKTLPAYETICRENDPGDSFYIILSGKVEVFVESIGKRVATRKSGEFIGEMSLLMGTPRTATLRTLEETMLFVVDRDNLQSLLAKHEELADRISEELSKRQETLERLGITVSSTEEDETPFAEIRKRIQSIFGI
;
A
#
# COMPACT_ATOMS: atom_id res chain seq x y z
N MET A 1 74.90 -68.91 -19.21
CA MET A 1 73.87 -67.85 -19.36
C MET A 1 72.44 -68.40 -19.43
N THR A 2 72.14 -69.40 -20.27
CA THR A 2 70.77 -69.94 -20.46
C THR A 2 70.17 -70.69 -19.25
N TRP A 3 70.99 -71.34 -18.42
CA TRP A 3 70.54 -72.04 -17.20
C TRP A 3 70.05 -71.08 -16.10
N ILE A 4 70.73 -69.93 -15.93
CA ILE A 4 70.32 -68.90 -14.96
C ILE A 4 69.02 -68.24 -15.41
N ILE A 5 68.87 -67.94 -16.71
CA ILE A 5 67.65 -67.35 -17.27
C ILE A 5 66.45 -68.30 -17.12
N THR A 6 66.66 -69.61 -17.33
CA THR A 6 65.59 -70.62 -17.15
C THR A 6 65.23 -70.85 -15.69
N GLN A 7 66.18 -70.76 -14.75
CA GLN A 7 65.86 -70.80 -13.32
C GLN A 7 65.14 -69.52 -12.85
N ILE A 8 65.53 -68.35 -13.36
CA ILE A 8 64.82 -67.08 -13.10
C ILE A 8 63.39 -67.13 -13.67
N GLN A 9 63.18 -67.70 -14.86
CA GLN A 9 61.85 -67.92 -15.43
C GLN A 9 61.03 -68.94 -14.64
N LYS A 10 61.63 -70.05 -14.18
CA LYS A 10 60.94 -71.03 -13.32
C LYS A 10 60.57 -70.44 -11.97
N LEU A 11 61.44 -69.65 -11.36
CA LEU A 11 61.17 -68.94 -10.11
C LEU A 11 60.08 -67.89 -10.30
N GLY A 12 60.14 -67.11 -11.39
CA GLY A 12 59.09 -66.16 -11.77
C GLY A 12 57.74 -66.83 -12.00
N ASN A 13 57.72 -68.01 -12.63
CA ASN A 13 56.49 -68.80 -12.85
C ASN A 13 55.97 -69.47 -11.58
N ALA A 14 56.85 -69.87 -10.65
CA ALA A 14 56.45 -70.42 -9.35
C ALA A 14 55.87 -69.32 -8.45
N ILE A 15 56.50 -68.14 -8.43
CA ILE A 15 56.01 -66.96 -7.71
C ILE A 15 54.69 -66.50 -8.33
N SER A 16 54.57 -66.42 -9.66
CA SER A 16 53.32 -66.01 -10.31
C SER A 16 52.17 -66.98 -10.02
N LYS A 17 52.43 -68.28 -9.90
CA LYS A 17 51.45 -69.28 -9.47
C LYS A 17 50.99 -69.09 -8.03
N VAL A 18 51.87 -68.72 -7.11
CA VAL A 18 51.50 -68.39 -5.72
C VAL A 18 50.67 -67.09 -5.68
N PHE A 19 50.98 -66.11 -6.54
CA PHE A 19 50.25 -64.84 -6.60
C PHE A 19 48.90 -64.93 -7.32
N THR A 20 48.73 -65.88 -8.25
CA THR A 20 47.47 -66.14 -8.96
C THR A 20 46.66 -67.29 -8.35
N ALA A 21 47.20 -68.01 -7.36
CA ALA A 21 46.47 -69.01 -6.61
C ALA A 21 45.22 -68.40 -5.96
N LYS A 22 44.10 -69.10 -6.10
CA LYS A 22 42.82 -68.71 -5.49
C LYS A 22 42.93 -68.93 -3.98
N LEU A 23 42.83 -67.88 -3.17
CA LEU A 23 42.78 -67.99 -1.72
C LEU A 23 41.36 -68.33 -1.22
N PHE A 24 40.34 -67.63 -1.73
CA PHE A 24 38.93 -67.93 -1.46
C PHE A 24 38.03 -67.35 -2.57
N GLU A 25 36.81 -67.87 -2.72
CA GLU A 25 35.81 -67.32 -3.64
C GLU A 25 34.69 -66.63 -2.84
N PHE A 26 34.35 -65.41 -3.22
CA PHE A 26 33.26 -64.65 -2.62
C PHE A 26 32.53 -63.87 -3.71
N GLY A 27 31.21 -64.02 -3.79
CA GLY A 27 30.37 -63.33 -4.78
C GLY A 27 30.69 -63.65 -6.25
N GLY A 28 31.24 -64.83 -6.55
CA GLY A 28 31.60 -65.26 -7.91
C GLY A 28 32.97 -64.75 -8.41
N GLN A 29 33.74 -64.07 -7.56
CA GLN A 29 35.11 -63.62 -7.84
C GLN A 29 36.13 -64.43 -7.03
N ALA A 30 37.23 -64.81 -7.67
CA ALA A 30 38.34 -65.48 -7.01
C ALA A 30 39.32 -64.45 -6.44
N PHE A 31 39.41 -64.39 -5.10
CA PHE A 31 40.36 -63.53 -4.41
C PHE A 31 41.75 -64.17 -4.48
N SER A 32 42.67 -63.54 -5.21
CA SER A 32 44.08 -63.93 -5.31
C SER A 32 44.99 -62.83 -4.76
N LEU A 33 46.26 -63.13 -4.54
CA LEU A 33 47.24 -62.12 -4.10
C LEU A 33 47.40 -61.00 -5.15
N SER A 34 47.25 -61.33 -6.43
CA SER A 34 47.26 -60.36 -7.54
C SER A 34 46.06 -59.42 -7.52
N PHE A 35 44.88 -59.89 -7.08
CA PHE A 35 43.70 -59.07 -6.89
C PHE A 35 43.94 -58.02 -5.80
N LEU A 36 44.48 -58.46 -4.65
CA LEU A 36 44.78 -57.56 -3.53
C LEU A 36 45.79 -56.48 -3.93
N GLY A 37 46.83 -56.85 -4.69
CA GLY A 37 47.81 -55.90 -5.21
C GLY A 37 47.21 -54.86 -6.16
N LYS A 38 46.37 -55.29 -7.11
CA LYS A 38 45.65 -54.38 -8.02
C LYS A 38 44.68 -53.46 -7.27
N PHE A 39 43.93 -54.00 -6.32
CA PHE A 39 42.99 -53.25 -5.49
C PHE A 39 43.70 -52.16 -4.69
N LEU A 40 44.80 -52.50 -4.00
CA LEU A 40 45.61 -51.54 -3.24
C LEU A 40 46.20 -50.46 -4.14
N PHE A 41 46.73 -50.84 -5.31
CA PHE A 41 47.28 -49.90 -6.28
C PHE A 41 46.22 -48.90 -6.77
N LEU A 42 45.03 -49.38 -7.14
CA LEU A 42 43.92 -48.53 -7.56
C LEU A 42 43.43 -47.62 -6.43
N CYS A 43 43.35 -48.11 -5.19
CA CYS A 43 43.02 -47.30 -4.02
C CYS A 43 44.04 -46.17 -3.79
N ILE A 44 45.34 -46.45 -3.91
CA ILE A 44 46.38 -45.42 -3.77
C ILE A 44 46.22 -44.35 -4.85
N ILE A 45 46.00 -44.75 -6.10
CA ILE A 45 45.76 -43.82 -7.22
C ILE A 45 44.53 -42.96 -6.94
N ALA A 46 43.41 -43.57 -6.53
CA ALA A 46 42.16 -42.85 -6.26
C ALA A 46 42.35 -41.81 -5.14
N ILE A 47 43.06 -42.14 -4.06
CA ILE A 47 43.38 -41.21 -2.98
C ILE A 47 44.27 -40.07 -3.48
N LEU A 48 45.28 -40.36 -4.30
CA LEU A 48 46.18 -39.35 -4.86
C LEU A 48 45.41 -38.35 -5.75
N ILE A 49 44.53 -38.87 -6.61
CA ILE A 49 43.66 -38.06 -7.48
C ILE A 49 42.74 -37.18 -6.62
N SER A 50 42.03 -37.76 -5.65
CA SER A 50 41.12 -37.02 -4.76
C SER A 50 41.84 -35.90 -4.01
N ARG A 51 43.04 -36.15 -3.47
CA ARG A 51 43.87 -35.13 -2.81
C ARG A 51 44.28 -34.01 -3.75
N THR A 52 44.65 -34.35 -4.98
CA THR A 52 45.05 -33.38 -6.01
C THR A 52 43.87 -32.49 -6.41
N ILE A 53 42.70 -33.09 -6.66
CA ILE A 53 41.48 -32.36 -6.99
C ILE A 53 41.05 -31.46 -5.82
N LYS A 54 41.11 -31.97 -4.57
CA LYS A 54 40.83 -31.17 -3.37
C LYS A 54 41.71 -29.92 -3.31
N ALA A 55 43.02 -30.09 -3.53
CA ALA A 55 43.96 -28.98 -3.53
C ALA A 55 43.67 -27.98 -4.66
N LEU A 56 43.38 -28.48 -5.86
CA LEU A 56 43.04 -27.65 -7.02
C LEU A 56 41.78 -26.82 -6.77
N ILE A 57 40.69 -27.45 -6.30
CA ILE A 57 39.42 -26.77 -5.98
C ILE A 57 39.65 -25.70 -4.91
N LYS A 58 40.41 -26.02 -3.85
CA LYS A 58 40.72 -25.09 -2.76
C LYS A 58 41.49 -23.86 -3.23
N HIS A 59 42.52 -24.06 -4.05
CA HIS A 59 43.44 -23.00 -4.44
C HIS A 59 43.01 -22.22 -5.68
N TRP A 60 42.23 -22.82 -6.59
CA TRP A 60 41.86 -22.20 -7.86
C TRP A 60 40.40 -21.73 -7.89
N LEU A 61 39.44 -22.58 -7.49
CA LEU A 61 38.01 -22.28 -7.61
C LEU A 61 37.48 -21.52 -6.40
N LEU A 62 37.71 -22.04 -5.18
CA LEU A 62 37.17 -21.46 -3.95
C LEU A 62 37.92 -20.20 -3.49
N SER A 63 39.15 -19.97 -3.98
CA SER A 63 39.91 -18.75 -3.68
C SER A 63 39.38 -17.51 -4.40
N ARG A 64 38.62 -17.69 -5.50
CA ARG A 64 37.98 -16.58 -6.24
C ARG A 64 36.74 -16.03 -5.55
N PHE A 65 36.14 -16.77 -4.63
CA PHE A 65 35.02 -16.31 -3.82
C PHE A 65 35.53 -15.66 -2.54
N ARG A 66 34.91 -14.53 -2.12
CA ARG A 66 35.20 -13.83 -0.85
C ARG A 66 34.68 -14.64 0.35
N MET A 67 35.23 -15.82 0.56
CA MET A 67 34.87 -16.73 1.64
C MET A 67 35.93 -16.64 2.74
N ASP A 68 35.49 -16.67 4.00
CA ASP A 68 36.40 -16.78 5.14
C ASP A 68 37.20 -18.10 5.08
N ARG A 69 38.34 -18.13 5.77
CA ARG A 69 39.27 -19.26 5.72
C ARG A 69 38.63 -20.55 6.26
N GLY A 70 37.71 -20.45 7.22
CA GLY A 70 37.03 -21.60 7.84
C GLY A 70 36.05 -22.26 6.88
N THR A 71 35.14 -21.50 6.29
CA THR A 71 34.15 -21.99 5.31
C THR A 71 34.83 -22.62 4.09
N ARG A 72 35.94 -22.04 3.63
CA ARG A 72 36.73 -22.59 2.52
C ARG A 72 37.32 -23.97 2.83
N GLU A 73 37.86 -24.15 4.04
CA GLU A 73 38.43 -25.44 4.47
C GLU A 73 37.34 -26.50 4.62
N ALA A 74 36.20 -26.12 5.20
CA ALA A 74 35.06 -27.00 5.38
C ALA A 74 34.53 -27.50 4.03
N LEU A 75 34.25 -26.59 3.09
CA LEU A 75 33.79 -26.93 1.73
C LEU A 75 34.79 -27.81 0.98
N ALA A 76 36.08 -27.45 0.99
CA ALA A 76 37.11 -28.26 0.34
C ALA A 76 37.19 -29.67 0.95
N SER A 77 36.98 -29.80 2.26
CA SER A 77 37.00 -31.10 2.94
C SER A 77 35.76 -31.93 2.61
N ILE A 78 34.55 -31.33 2.59
CA ILE A 78 33.32 -32.01 2.18
C ILE A 78 33.44 -32.55 0.75
N ILE A 79 33.86 -31.71 -0.20
CA ILE A 79 34.08 -32.13 -1.60
C ILE A 79 35.13 -33.24 -1.67
N GLY A 80 36.23 -33.11 -0.91
CA GLY A 80 37.26 -34.15 -0.84
C GLY A 80 36.76 -35.49 -0.30
N TYR A 81 35.87 -35.50 0.69
CA TYR A 81 35.26 -36.73 1.19
C TYR A 81 34.34 -37.36 0.14
N ILE A 82 33.49 -36.56 -0.53
CA ILE A 82 32.62 -37.04 -1.61
C ILE A 82 33.46 -37.69 -2.73
N LEU A 83 34.51 -37.02 -3.20
CA LEU A 83 35.41 -37.55 -4.24
C LEU A 83 36.13 -38.82 -3.80
N SER A 84 36.55 -38.89 -2.54
CA SER A 84 37.23 -40.08 -2.00
C SER A 84 36.28 -41.28 -1.91
N ILE A 85 35.03 -41.06 -1.48
CA ILE A 85 33.98 -42.09 -1.44
C ILE A 85 33.66 -42.57 -2.86
N LEU A 86 33.43 -41.65 -3.82
CA LEU A 86 33.21 -42.01 -5.22
C LEU A 86 34.38 -42.80 -5.80
N GLY A 87 35.62 -42.33 -5.57
CA GLY A 87 36.83 -43.01 -6.01
C GLY A 87 36.92 -44.44 -5.45
N PHE A 88 36.65 -44.62 -4.16
CA PHE A 88 36.63 -45.94 -3.53
C PHE A 88 35.56 -46.87 -4.13
N LEU A 89 34.34 -46.36 -4.39
CA LEU A 89 33.28 -47.13 -5.05
C LEU A 89 33.68 -47.57 -6.46
N ILE A 90 34.33 -46.69 -7.24
CA ILE A 90 34.85 -47.03 -8.57
C ILE A 90 35.90 -48.14 -8.47
N VAL A 91 36.80 -48.08 -7.48
CA VAL A 91 37.79 -49.15 -7.26
C VAL A 91 37.14 -50.48 -6.90
N LEU A 92 36.11 -50.48 -6.03
CA LEU A 92 35.35 -51.71 -5.73
C LEU A 92 34.69 -52.31 -6.97
N GLN A 93 34.03 -51.47 -7.79
CA GLN A 93 33.34 -51.92 -9.01
C GLN A 93 34.30 -52.44 -10.07
N THR A 94 35.41 -51.74 -10.32
CA THR A 94 36.44 -52.16 -11.29
C THR A 94 37.17 -53.43 -10.85
N SER A 95 37.21 -53.68 -9.54
CA SER A 95 37.68 -54.96 -8.99
C SER A 95 36.64 -56.08 -9.13
N GLY A 96 35.45 -55.80 -9.68
CA GLY A 96 34.43 -56.81 -9.93
C GLY A 96 33.58 -57.17 -8.70
N ILE A 97 33.64 -56.35 -7.64
CA ILE A 97 32.75 -56.49 -6.48
C ILE A 97 31.39 -55.90 -6.86
N ASN A 98 30.33 -56.69 -6.64
CA ASN A 98 28.97 -56.26 -6.92
C ASN A 98 28.51 -55.22 -5.90
N LEU A 99 28.20 -54.01 -6.36
CA LEU A 99 27.75 -52.89 -5.52
C LEU A 99 26.23 -52.84 -5.32
N SER A 100 25.43 -53.74 -5.90
CA SER A 100 23.97 -53.70 -5.84
C SER A 100 23.43 -53.68 -4.41
N SER A 101 24.03 -54.46 -3.49
CA SER A 101 23.64 -54.43 -2.07
C SER A 101 23.97 -53.09 -1.42
N LEU A 102 25.12 -52.49 -1.76
CA LEU A 102 25.52 -51.18 -1.23
C LEU A 102 24.69 -50.04 -1.82
N ALA A 103 24.21 -50.19 -3.06
CA ALA A 103 23.33 -49.24 -3.72
C ALA A 103 21.97 -49.13 -3.02
N ILE A 104 21.43 -50.22 -2.46
CA ILE A 104 20.20 -50.19 -1.65
C ILE A 104 20.40 -49.33 -0.40
N PHE A 105 21.51 -49.53 0.32
CA PHE A 105 21.86 -48.70 1.50
C PHE A 105 22.12 -47.24 1.11
N ALA A 106 22.86 -47.01 0.02
CA ALA A 106 23.11 -45.66 -0.50
C ALA A 106 21.83 -44.97 -0.96
N GLY A 107 20.87 -45.72 -1.51
CA GLY A 107 19.54 -45.22 -1.89
C GLY A 107 18.73 -44.79 -0.68
N ALA A 108 18.67 -45.62 0.37
CA ALA A 108 18.00 -45.27 1.63
C ALA A 108 18.65 -44.04 2.30
N LEU A 109 19.99 -44.00 2.35
CA LEU A 109 20.74 -42.83 2.83
C LEU A 109 20.48 -41.59 1.97
N GLY A 110 20.42 -41.75 0.65
CA GLY A 110 20.15 -40.66 -0.29
C GLY A 110 18.76 -40.05 -0.10
N ILE A 111 17.73 -40.87 0.12
CA ILE A 111 16.39 -40.39 0.47
C ILE A 111 16.42 -39.63 1.80
N GLY A 112 17.06 -40.19 2.84
CA GLY A 112 17.19 -39.52 4.13
C GLY A 112 17.92 -38.17 4.03
N PHE A 113 19.00 -38.11 3.26
CA PHE A 113 19.71 -36.86 2.96
C PHE A 113 18.85 -35.87 2.17
N GLY A 114 18.09 -36.35 1.17
CA GLY A 114 17.20 -35.53 0.36
C GLY A 114 16.11 -34.86 1.19
N ILE A 115 15.49 -35.62 2.10
CA ILE A 115 14.51 -35.09 3.05
C ILE A 115 15.18 -34.07 3.98
N GLY A 116 16.38 -34.36 4.49
CA GLY A 116 17.13 -33.43 5.36
C GLY A 116 17.56 -32.13 4.68
N LEU A 117 17.69 -32.12 3.34
CA LEU A 117 18.11 -30.95 2.56
C LEU A 117 16.94 -30.22 1.87
N GLN A 118 15.71 -30.71 2.05
CA GLN A 118 14.52 -30.23 1.35
C GLN A 118 14.32 -28.71 1.53
N ASP A 119 14.49 -28.19 2.75
CA ASP A 119 14.31 -26.76 3.05
C ASP A 119 15.35 -25.87 2.35
N LEU A 120 16.59 -26.33 2.24
CA LEU A 120 17.63 -25.58 1.54
C LEU A 120 17.35 -25.51 0.03
N ALA A 121 16.93 -26.63 -0.56
CA ALA A 121 16.54 -26.68 -1.96
C ALA A 121 15.30 -25.81 -2.22
N SER A 122 14.28 -25.89 -1.37
CA SER A 122 13.07 -25.08 -1.47
C SER A 122 13.37 -23.58 -1.38
N ASN A 123 14.17 -23.15 -0.41
CA ASN A 123 14.55 -21.74 -0.26
C ASN A 123 15.39 -21.23 -1.44
N PHE A 124 16.30 -22.06 -1.96
CA PHE A 124 17.10 -21.72 -3.14
C PHE A 124 16.23 -21.52 -4.38
N ILE A 125 15.34 -22.48 -4.67
CA ILE A 125 14.43 -22.40 -5.82
C ILE A 125 13.50 -21.19 -5.66
N SER A 126 12.92 -21.01 -4.47
CA SER A 126 12.05 -19.86 -4.17
C SER A 126 12.79 -18.53 -4.34
N GLY A 127 14.04 -18.45 -3.88
CA GLY A 127 14.88 -17.26 -4.08
C GLY A 127 15.15 -16.96 -5.55
N LEU A 128 15.41 -17.99 -6.35
CA LEU A 128 15.59 -17.84 -7.79
C LEU A 128 14.29 -17.39 -8.47
N THR A 129 13.14 -17.98 -8.11
CA THR A 129 11.82 -17.58 -8.61
C THR A 129 11.52 -16.13 -8.28
N ILE A 130 11.75 -15.68 -7.03
CA ILE A 130 11.56 -14.28 -6.64
C ILE A 130 12.43 -13.33 -7.48
N LEU A 131 13.68 -13.71 -7.77
CA LEU A 131 14.58 -12.87 -8.56
C LEU A 131 14.22 -12.82 -10.04
N LEU A 132 13.67 -13.90 -10.59
CA LEU A 132 13.28 -14.01 -12.00
C LEU A 132 11.92 -13.36 -12.26
N ASP A 133 10.89 -13.74 -11.50
CA ASP A 133 9.52 -13.29 -11.69
C ASP A 133 9.26 -11.93 -11.03
N GLN A 134 10.10 -11.54 -10.07
CA GLN A 134 10.03 -10.28 -9.32
C GLN A 134 8.64 -9.96 -8.72
N PRO A 135 7.99 -10.90 -8.00
CA PRO A 135 6.73 -10.63 -7.31
C PRO A 135 6.89 -9.58 -6.17
N ILE A 136 8.12 -9.46 -5.67
CA ILE A 136 8.56 -8.45 -4.70
C ILE A 136 9.94 -7.94 -5.13
N LYS A 137 10.18 -6.64 -4.96
CA LYS A 137 11.44 -5.97 -5.31
C LYS A 137 12.03 -5.27 -4.09
N VAL A 138 13.32 -4.99 -4.13
CA VAL A 138 13.98 -4.16 -3.12
C VAL A 138 13.39 -2.75 -3.19
N GLY A 139 12.90 -2.25 -2.05
CA GLY A 139 12.18 -0.99 -1.94
C GLY A 139 10.66 -1.13 -1.79
N ASP A 140 10.09 -2.30 -2.09
CA ASP A 140 8.64 -2.51 -1.98
C ASP A 140 8.20 -2.52 -0.51
N TYR A 141 7.06 -1.89 -0.22
CA TYR A 141 6.38 -2.06 1.07
C TYR A 141 5.45 -3.27 0.99
N ILE A 142 5.75 -4.30 1.76
CA ILE A 142 5.02 -5.56 1.73
C ILE A 142 4.49 -5.94 3.10
N GLU A 143 3.47 -6.79 3.10
CA GLU A 143 2.91 -7.44 4.28
C GLU A 143 2.80 -8.94 4.00
N ILE A 144 3.38 -9.73 4.89
CA ILE A 144 3.34 -11.19 4.86
C ILE A 144 3.03 -11.68 6.26
N ASP A 145 2.04 -12.57 6.35
CA ASP A 145 1.44 -13.01 7.61
C ASP A 145 0.90 -11.81 8.42
N ASN A 146 1.59 -11.42 9.51
CA ASN A 146 1.24 -10.25 10.34
C ASN A 146 2.42 -9.27 10.43
N LEU A 147 3.33 -9.31 9.46
CA LEU A 147 4.55 -8.52 9.47
C LEU A 147 4.61 -7.64 8.23
N SER A 148 4.65 -6.33 8.45
CA SER A 148 4.75 -5.33 7.40
C SER A 148 6.10 -4.63 7.45
N GLY A 149 6.66 -4.35 6.27
CA GLY A 149 7.95 -3.67 6.17
C GLY A 149 8.38 -3.44 4.74
N THR A 150 9.45 -2.67 4.59
CA THR A 150 10.07 -2.41 3.29
C THR A 150 11.14 -3.45 3.00
N VAL A 151 11.13 -4.03 1.80
CA VAL A 151 12.14 -5.00 1.38
C VAL A 151 13.48 -4.31 1.23
N GLU A 152 14.47 -4.73 2.02
CA GLU A 152 15.80 -4.14 2.01
C GLU A 152 16.78 -4.94 1.15
N LYS A 153 16.68 -6.27 1.19
CA LYS A 153 17.58 -7.15 0.45
C LYS A 153 16.96 -8.51 0.17
N ILE A 154 17.04 -8.95 -1.08
CA ILE A 154 16.70 -10.33 -1.47
C ILE A 154 18.00 -11.11 -1.64
N SER A 155 18.14 -12.23 -0.94
CA SER A 155 19.28 -13.15 -1.05
C SER A 155 18.80 -14.53 -1.50
N ILE A 156 19.73 -15.46 -1.76
CA ILE A 156 19.38 -16.76 -2.35
C ILE A 156 18.50 -17.65 -1.46
N ARG A 157 18.56 -17.49 -0.12
CA ARG A 157 17.80 -18.30 0.84
C ARG A 157 16.79 -17.52 1.67
N SER A 158 16.90 -16.20 1.69
CA SER A 158 16.13 -15.35 2.58
C SER A 158 16.04 -13.94 2.04
N THR A 159 14.96 -13.26 2.39
CA THR A 159 14.72 -11.84 2.14
C THR A 159 14.71 -11.10 3.47
N VAL A 160 15.35 -9.94 3.50
CA VAL A 160 15.41 -9.04 4.66
C VAL A 160 14.42 -7.92 4.44
N ILE A 161 13.51 -7.75 5.41
CA ILE A 161 12.56 -6.65 5.42
C ILE A 161 12.75 -5.78 6.66
N ARG A 162 12.55 -4.48 6.50
CA ARG A 162 12.71 -3.49 7.56
C ARG A 162 11.34 -2.98 7.97
N THR A 163 10.98 -3.22 9.23
CA THR A 163 9.68 -2.77 9.76
C THR A 163 9.66 -1.25 9.94
N ILE A 164 8.46 -0.68 10.13
CA ILE A 164 8.28 0.74 10.47
C ILE A 164 8.96 1.14 11.79
N HIS A 165 9.24 0.16 12.66
CA HIS A 165 9.99 0.35 13.90
C HIS A 165 11.52 0.27 13.71
N ASN A 166 11.99 0.28 12.45
CA ASN A 166 13.40 0.18 12.07
C ASN A 166 14.09 -1.11 12.56
N VAL A 167 13.35 -2.22 12.61
CA VAL A 167 13.88 -3.55 12.93
C VAL A 167 13.97 -4.39 11.65
N CYS A 168 15.12 -5.04 11.43
CA CYS A 168 15.30 -5.95 10.31
C CYS A 168 14.79 -7.36 10.66
N VAL A 169 13.93 -7.91 9.82
CA VAL A 169 13.37 -9.25 9.94
C VAL A 169 13.84 -10.07 8.74
N ILE A 170 14.37 -11.27 9.00
CA ILE A 170 14.93 -12.16 7.98
C ILE A 170 13.93 -13.27 7.74
N ILE A 171 13.34 -13.30 6.55
CA ILE A 171 12.29 -14.25 6.18
C ILE A 171 12.85 -15.26 5.16
N PRO A 172 12.67 -16.58 5.38
CA PRO A 172 13.00 -17.59 4.38
C PRO A 172 12.28 -17.35 3.05
N ASN A 173 12.97 -17.58 1.93
CA ASN A 173 12.37 -17.30 0.62
C ASN A 173 11.15 -18.19 0.31
N ASN A 174 11.14 -19.43 0.82
CA ASN A 174 10.00 -20.32 0.62
C ASN A 174 8.70 -19.77 1.24
N SER A 175 8.78 -18.94 2.28
CA SER A 175 7.61 -18.28 2.88
C SER A 175 6.88 -17.36 1.89
N PHE A 176 7.60 -16.63 1.04
CA PHE A 176 6.99 -15.75 0.03
C PHE A 176 6.33 -16.49 -1.13
N VAL A 177 6.69 -17.76 -1.33
CA VAL A 177 6.10 -18.62 -2.36
C VAL A 177 4.93 -19.43 -1.81
N GLN A 178 4.97 -19.79 -0.51
CA GLN A 178 3.94 -20.60 0.14
C GLN A 178 2.78 -19.79 0.72
N ASN A 179 3.06 -18.59 1.24
CA ASN A 179 2.08 -17.74 1.90
C ASN A 179 1.57 -16.64 0.96
N ASN A 180 0.42 -16.07 1.29
CA ASN A 180 -0.07 -14.87 0.62
C ASN A 180 0.77 -13.67 1.03
N VAL A 181 1.22 -12.92 0.03
CA VAL A 181 1.98 -11.69 0.21
C VAL A 181 1.18 -10.53 -0.34
N ILE A 182 0.94 -9.51 0.47
CA ILE A 182 0.33 -8.26 0.05
C ILE A 182 1.47 -7.31 -0.31
N ASN A 183 1.63 -6.98 -1.59
CA ASN A 183 2.60 -5.99 -2.04
C ASN A 183 1.87 -4.66 -2.28
N TRP A 184 2.07 -3.69 -1.39
CA TRP A 184 1.45 -2.37 -1.47
C TRP A 184 2.14 -1.45 -2.49
N SER A 185 3.22 -1.91 -3.15
CA SER A 185 4.04 -1.11 -4.06
C SER A 185 4.43 -1.86 -5.34
N TYR A 186 3.67 -2.90 -5.72
CA TYR A 186 4.00 -3.86 -6.79
C TYR A 186 4.33 -3.22 -8.16
N GLU A 187 3.68 -2.09 -8.47
CA GLU A 187 3.91 -1.29 -9.69
C GLU A 187 3.80 0.20 -9.39
N ASN A 188 2.75 0.58 -8.66
CA ASN A 188 2.48 1.92 -8.19
C ASN A 188 2.25 1.86 -6.67
N PRO A 189 2.95 2.68 -5.86
CA PRO A 189 2.74 2.71 -4.41
C PRO A 189 1.43 3.42 -4.00
N THR A 190 0.65 3.89 -4.97
CA THR A 190 -0.69 4.44 -4.73
C THR A 190 -1.59 3.38 -4.13
N SER A 191 -2.07 3.64 -2.91
CA SER A 191 -2.91 2.72 -2.14
C SER A 191 -4.07 3.47 -1.50
N ARG A 192 -5.17 2.76 -1.27
CA ARG A 192 -6.37 3.32 -0.64
C ARG A 192 -6.41 2.94 0.83
N LEU A 193 -6.48 3.93 1.71
CA LEU A 193 -6.75 3.74 3.13
C LEU A 193 -8.24 3.82 3.40
N GLN A 194 -8.69 2.99 4.33
CA GLN A 194 -10.05 2.97 4.87
C GLN A 194 -10.00 3.47 6.32
N ILE A 195 -10.77 4.51 6.61
CA ILE A 195 -10.89 5.11 7.94
C ILE A 195 -12.35 4.93 8.40
N PRO A 196 -12.64 3.88 9.20
CA PRO A 196 -13.98 3.67 9.75
C PRO A 196 -14.26 4.67 10.87
N ILE A 197 -15.42 5.31 10.84
CA ILE A 197 -15.87 6.32 11.80
C ILE A 197 -17.37 6.22 11.99
N ASN A 198 -17.82 6.28 13.25
CA ASN A 198 -19.22 6.27 13.61
C ASN A 198 -19.69 7.67 14.05
N PHE A 199 -20.95 8.00 13.77
CA PHE A 199 -21.59 9.26 14.17
C PHE A 199 -22.99 9.00 14.78
N PRO A 200 -23.45 9.84 15.73
CA PRO A 200 -24.82 9.76 16.24
C PRO A 200 -25.88 9.93 15.15
N ASP A 201 -27.03 9.27 15.34
CA ASP A 201 -28.15 9.24 14.38
C ASP A 201 -28.81 10.60 14.16
N GLU A 202 -28.61 11.58 15.06
CA GLU A 202 -29.22 12.91 14.96
C GLU A 202 -28.55 13.81 13.92
N LEU A 203 -27.36 13.42 13.43
CA LEU A 203 -26.62 14.19 12.43
C LEU A 203 -27.11 13.89 11.02
N ASP A 204 -27.04 14.91 10.16
CA ASP A 204 -27.40 14.75 8.75
C ASP A 204 -26.26 14.03 7.99
N PRO A 205 -26.52 12.90 7.31
CA PRO A 205 -25.51 12.16 6.54
C PRO A 205 -24.76 13.00 5.50
N LEU A 206 -25.41 14.01 4.90
CA LEU A 206 -24.76 14.90 3.94
C LEU A 206 -23.74 15.81 4.64
N VAL A 207 -24.05 16.28 5.85
CA VAL A 207 -23.15 17.11 6.65
C VAL A 207 -21.93 16.31 7.09
N ILE A 208 -22.13 15.04 7.48
CA ILE A 208 -21.03 14.12 7.82
C ILE A 208 -20.15 13.88 6.59
N THR A 209 -20.74 13.62 5.43
CA THR A 209 -20.01 13.43 4.17
C THR A 209 -19.15 14.64 3.83
N GLU A 210 -19.73 15.83 3.88
CA GLU A 210 -19.02 17.10 3.64
C GLU A 210 -17.84 17.29 4.61
N LEU A 211 -18.06 17.00 5.90
CA LEU A 211 -17.07 17.12 6.95
C LEU A 211 -15.86 16.20 6.73
N LEU A 212 -16.13 14.93 6.49
CA LEU A 212 -15.07 13.93 6.30
C LEU A 212 -14.24 14.22 5.06
N LEU A 213 -14.88 14.64 3.97
CA LEU A 213 -14.21 15.04 2.74
C LEU A 213 -13.38 16.33 2.92
N ALA A 214 -13.88 17.29 3.69
CA ALA A 214 -13.14 18.51 4.01
C ALA A 214 -11.88 18.23 4.84
N ALA A 215 -11.99 17.34 5.84
CA ALA A 215 -10.85 16.90 6.63
C ALA A 215 -9.81 16.15 5.78
N ALA A 216 -10.25 15.25 4.89
CA ALA A 216 -9.36 14.50 4.02
C ALA A 216 -8.52 15.40 3.10
N ARG A 217 -9.13 16.45 2.54
CA ARG A 217 -8.46 17.40 1.63
C ARG A 217 -7.46 18.32 2.34
N GLN A 218 -7.47 18.41 3.67
CA GLN A 218 -6.51 19.19 4.45
C GLN A 218 -5.20 18.43 4.72
N GLU A 219 -5.17 17.11 4.56
CA GLU A 219 -3.97 16.31 4.76
C GLU A 219 -3.11 16.27 3.48
N PRO A 220 -1.91 16.90 3.46
CA PRO A 220 -1.10 17.01 2.23
C PRO A 220 -0.60 15.68 1.67
N ARG A 221 -0.58 14.60 2.47
CA ARG A 221 -0.20 13.25 2.00
C ARG A 221 -1.35 12.47 1.40
N VAL A 222 -2.58 13.00 1.45
CA VAL A 222 -3.72 12.44 0.73
C VAL A 222 -3.71 13.00 -0.69
N LEU A 223 -3.82 12.11 -1.67
CA LEU A 223 -3.87 12.47 -3.08
C LEU A 223 -5.18 13.21 -3.39
N SER A 224 -5.08 14.24 -4.23
CA SER A 224 -6.25 14.94 -4.80
C SER A 224 -6.88 14.18 -5.96
N SER A 225 -6.10 13.40 -6.69
CA SER A 225 -6.55 12.49 -7.76
C SER A 225 -5.84 11.13 -7.59
N PRO A 226 -6.56 10.04 -7.30
CA PRO A 226 -8.01 9.95 -7.10
C PRO A 226 -8.49 10.73 -5.87
N SER A 227 -9.68 11.35 -5.97
CA SER A 227 -10.25 12.17 -4.92
C SER A 227 -10.77 11.34 -3.73
N PRO A 228 -10.71 11.86 -2.49
CA PRO A 228 -11.29 11.20 -1.33
C PRO A 228 -12.78 10.88 -1.51
N GLN A 229 -13.24 9.77 -0.96
CA GLN A 229 -14.62 9.32 -1.02
C GLN A 229 -15.16 8.97 0.36
N VAL A 230 -16.47 9.02 0.55
CA VAL A 230 -17.11 8.64 1.81
C VAL A 230 -18.24 7.67 1.53
N TRP A 231 -18.17 6.48 2.13
CA TRP A 231 -19.26 5.52 2.09
C TRP A 231 -20.07 5.58 3.37
N PHE A 232 -21.38 5.75 3.23
CA PHE A 232 -22.32 5.50 4.33
C PHE A 232 -22.66 4.01 4.33
N LYS A 233 -22.17 3.27 5.32
CA LYS A 233 -22.29 1.81 5.41
C LYS A 233 -23.64 1.36 5.95
N GLY A 234 -24.39 2.27 6.57
CA GLY A 234 -25.69 2.03 7.18
C GLY A 234 -25.69 2.38 8.67
N TYR A 235 -26.69 1.90 9.38
CA TYR A 235 -26.84 2.11 10.81
C TYR A 235 -26.24 0.90 11.57
N GLY A 236 -25.24 1.16 12.41
CA GLY A 236 -24.61 0.21 13.32
C GLY A 236 -25.25 0.22 14.72
N GLU A 237 -24.59 -0.42 15.68
CA GLU A 237 -25.11 -0.51 17.07
C GLU A 237 -25.03 0.82 17.83
N GLU A 238 -24.04 1.66 17.51
CA GLU A 238 -23.74 2.91 18.23
C GLU A 238 -24.08 4.18 17.42
N GLY A 239 -24.68 4.03 16.23
CA GLY A 239 -25.09 5.14 15.37
C GLY A 239 -24.91 4.82 13.89
N MET A 240 -24.68 5.85 13.07
CA MET A 240 -24.40 5.73 11.65
C MET A 240 -22.92 5.41 11.36
N ASP A 241 -22.68 4.35 10.60
CA ASP A 241 -21.33 3.90 10.22
C ASP A 241 -20.90 4.52 8.88
N PHE A 242 -19.77 5.23 8.91
CA PHE A 242 -19.14 5.82 7.74
C PHE A 242 -17.74 5.26 7.53
N GLU A 243 -17.32 5.25 6.28
CA GLU A 243 -15.97 4.86 5.87
C GLU A 243 -15.40 5.95 4.97
N LEU A 244 -14.43 6.69 5.49
CA LEU A 244 -13.66 7.65 4.70
C LEU A 244 -12.56 6.89 3.94
N LEU A 245 -12.58 7.05 2.62
CA LEU A 245 -11.64 6.45 1.68
C LEU A 245 -10.70 7.53 1.17
N VAL A 246 -9.41 7.33 1.35
CA VAL A 246 -8.38 8.26 0.87
C VAL A 246 -7.29 7.50 0.14
N TRP A 247 -6.72 8.12 -0.89
CA TRP A 247 -5.59 7.57 -1.63
C TRP A 247 -4.30 8.23 -1.16
N ILE A 248 -3.24 7.43 -1.01
CA ILE A 248 -1.91 7.86 -0.58
C ILE A 248 -0.85 7.23 -1.49
N ASP A 249 0.31 7.85 -1.62
CA ASP A 249 1.44 7.37 -2.43
C ASP A 249 2.56 6.69 -1.61
N LYS A 250 2.46 6.73 -0.27
CA LYS A 250 3.46 6.15 0.65
C LYS A 250 2.82 5.23 1.69
N PRO A 251 2.62 3.94 1.37
CA PRO A 251 1.96 2.97 2.25
C PRO A 251 2.60 2.83 3.64
N ALA A 252 3.93 2.98 3.73
CA ALA A 252 4.70 2.93 4.98
C ALA A 252 4.30 4.03 5.98
N GLU A 253 3.75 5.15 5.53
CA GLU A 253 3.31 6.27 6.38
C GLU A 253 1.83 6.16 6.79
N SER A 254 1.13 5.10 6.37
CA SER A 254 -0.32 4.93 6.54
C SER A 254 -0.82 5.17 7.97
N GLN A 255 -0.11 4.68 8.99
CA GLN A 255 -0.45 4.91 10.40
C GLN A 255 -0.42 6.40 10.79
N GLY A 256 0.64 7.10 10.36
CA GLY A 256 0.79 8.54 10.62
C GLY A 256 -0.26 9.38 9.89
N ILE A 257 -0.63 8.99 8.67
CA ILE A 257 -1.69 9.64 7.89
C ILE A 257 -3.05 9.40 8.54
N LYS A 258 -3.38 8.16 8.95
CA LYS A 258 -4.63 7.85 9.68
C LYS A 258 -4.75 8.70 10.94
N SER A 259 -3.69 8.79 11.74
CA SER A 259 -3.70 9.62 12.94
C SER A 259 -3.96 11.09 12.62
N ALA A 260 -3.30 11.66 11.62
CA ALA A 260 -3.51 13.04 11.21
C ALA A 260 -4.94 13.29 10.72
N LEU A 261 -5.51 12.37 9.95
CA LEU A 261 -6.91 12.43 9.51
C LEU A 261 -7.88 12.45 10.69
N TYR A 262 -7.68 11.60 11.71
CA TYR A 262 -8.52 11.65 12.91
C TYR A 262 -8.45 13.01 13.62
N TYR A 263 -7.28 13.64 13.70
CA TYR A 263 -7.15 15.00 14.25
C TYR A 263 -7.86 16.07 13.40
N LEU A 264 -7.76 15.97 12.07
CA LEU A 264 -8.44 16.89 11.16
C LEU A 264 -9.96 16.74 11.22
N ILE A 265 -10.45 15.51 11.36
CA ILE A 265 -11.88 15.22 11.53
C ILE A 265 -12.39 15.79 12.86
N ASP A 266 -11.67 15.60 13.97
CA ASP A 266 -12.01 16.24 15.25
C ASP A 266 -11.98 17.78 15.15
N THR A 267 -11.03 18.34 14.41
CA THR A 267 -10.94 19.79 14.18
C THR A 267 -12.16 20.31 13.40
N GLU A 268 -12.56 19.62 12.33
CA GLU A 268 -13.76 19.96 11.56
C GLU A 268 -15.04 19.84 12.40
N LEU A 269 -15.16 18.81 13.24
CA LEU A 269 -16.31 18.63 14.14
C LEU A 269 -16.44 19.82 15.10
N ARG A 270 -15.34 20.20 15.75
CA ARG A 270 -15.30 21.35 16.67
C ARG A 270 -15.63 22.66 15.96
N SER A 271 -15.12 22.86 14.75
CA SER A 271 -15.38 24.07 13.95
C SER A 271 -16.85 24.25 13.60
N ARG A 272 -17.59 23.15 13.44
CA ARG A 272 -19.02 23.12 13.10
C ARG A 272 -19.92 23.00 14.32
N HIS A 273 -19.36 23.02 15.53
CA HIS A 273 -20.06 22.80 16.80
C HIS A 273 -20.85 21.48 16.83
N ILE A 274 -20.29 20.44 16.19
CA ILE A 274 -20.81 19.08 16.25
C ILE A 274 -20.09 18.38 17.40
N GLU A 275 -20.84 17.92 18.40
CA GLU A 275 -20.25 17.13 19.47
C GLU A 275 -19.92 15.73 18.94
N PRO A 276 -18.69 15.22 19.16
CA PRO A 276 -18.35 13.86 18.79
C PRO A 276 -19.26 12.90 19.57
N GLY A 277 -19.84 11.92 18.88
CA GLY A 277 -20.68 10.91 19.50
C GLY A 277 -19.93 10.21 20.62
N HIS A 278 -20.51 10.19 21.81
CA HIS A 278 -20.07 9.30 22.88
C HIS A 278 -20.97 8.06 22.84
N PRO A 279 -20.45 6.86 23.15
CA PRO A 279 -21.27 5.67 23.20
C PRO A 279 -22.42 5.86 24.20
N GLU A 280 -23.63 6.03 23.68
CA GLU A 280 -24.82 6.21 24.50
C GLU A 280 -25.29 4.86 25.03
N ARG A 281 -25.38 4.72 26.36
CA ARG A 281 -25.94 3.53 26.98
C ARG A 281 -27.40 3.77 27.35
N ASN A 282 -28.30 3.22 26.56
CA ASN A 282 -29.73 3.18 26.88
C ASN A 282 -30.00 2.15 27.99
N LEU A 283 -30.13 2.63 29.23
CA LEU A 283 -30.46 1.78 30.39
C LEU A 283 -31.98 1.65 30.55
N ARG A 284 -32.53 0.48 30.20
CA ARG A 284 -33.94 0.16 30.50
C ARG A 284 -34.06 -0.44 31.90
N ILE A 285 -34.55 0.36 32.84
CA ILE A 285 -34.80 -0.08 34.22
C ILE A 285 -36.14 -0.79 34.29
N HIS A 286 -36.12 -2.11 34.51
CA HIS A 286 -37.34 -2.94 34.57
C HIS A 286 -38.06 -2.86 35.92
N ASN A 287 -37.37 -2.48 37.01
CA ASN A 287 -37.94 -2.38 38.34
C ASN A 287 -37.49 -1.07 39.03
N PRO A 288 -38.12 0.06 38.71
CA PRO A 288 -37.75 1.35 39.28
C PRO A 288 -38.02 1.42 40.79
N GLU A 289 -38.99 0.65 41.29
CA GLU A 289 -39.39 0.64 42.70
C GLU A 289 -38.32 0.04 43.61
N ALA A 290 -37.65 -1.04 43.16
CA ALA A 290 -36.51 -1.63 43.85
C ALA A 290 -35.31 -0.68 43.92
N LEU A 291 -35.12 0.15 42.89
CA LEU A 291 -34.06 1.16 42.87
C LEU A 291 -34.35 2.29 43.87
N VAL A 292 -35.61 2.71 43.97
CA VAL A 292 -36.08 3.70 44.94
C VAL A 292 -35.98 3.18 46.37
N SER A 293 -36.31 1.91 46.64
CA SER A 293 -36.20 1.32 47.98
C SER A 293 -34.74 1.18 48.42
N LEU A 294 -33.85 0.80 47.51
CA LEU A 294 -32.40 0.72 47.75
C LEU A 294 -31.80 2.10 48.03
N PHE A 295 -32.22 3.13 47.28
CA PHE A 295 -31.82 4.52 47.55
C PHE A 295 -32.32 5.00 48.93
N ARG A 296 -33.55 4.60 49.32
CA ARG A 296 -34.11 4.90 50.65
C ARG A 296 -33.34 4.20 51.78
N GLN A 297 -32.92 2.96 51.59
CA GLN A 297 -32.07 2.23 52.54
C GLN A 297 -30.68 2.85 52.67
N LEU A 298 -30.10 3.36 51.58
CA LEU A 298 -28.83 4.09 51.63
C LEU A 298 -28.97 5.46 52.30
N GLN A 299 -30.18 6.02 52.36
CA GLN A 299 -30.49 7.28 53.03
C GLN A 299 -30.98 7.13 54.48
N THR A 300 -31.16 5.90 55.00
CA THR A 300 -31.49 5.74 56.42
C THR A 300 -30.29 6.12 57.28
N PRO A 301 -30.34 7.20 58.09
CA PRO A 301 -29.21 7.61 58.91
C PRO A 301 -29.15 6.72 60.15
N GLY A 302 -28.09 5.92 60.25
CA GLY A 302 -27.78 5.17 61.45
C GLY A 302 -26.28 4.87 61.55
N VAL A 303 -25.56 5.76 62.25
CA VAL A 303 -24.25 5.53 62.91
C VAL A 303 -23.03 5.60 61.95
N THR A 304 -22.13 6.59 61.94
CA THR A 304 -21.66 7.56 62.94
C THR A 304 -21.19 8.89 62.32
N ASN A 305 -21.36 9.96 63.10
CA ASN A 305 -20.51 11.14 63.28
C ASN A 305 -20.13 12.04 62.09
N GLY A 306 -20.49 13.31 62.25
CA GLY A 306 -19.70 14.42 61.72
C GLY A 306 -20.42 15.32 60.72
N SER A 307 -20.97 16.42 61.24
CA SER A 307 -21.20 17.70 60.54
C SER A 307 -21.91 17.63 59.17
N SER A 308 -23.22 17.79 59.23
CA SER A 308 -24.07 18.31 58.18
C SER A 308 -23.58 19.68 57.67
N SER A 309 -23.06 19.72 56.43
CA SER A 309 -23.05 20.94 55.63
C SER A 309 -24.24 20.91 54.68
N THR A 310 -24.98 22.01 54.71
CA THR A 310 -26.27 22.20 54.06
C THR A 310 -26.05 22.47 52.57
N HIS A 311 -26.47 21.56 51.70
CA HIS A 311 -26.73 21.91 50.30
C HIS A 311 -28.15 21.50 49.91
N LYS A 312 -29.07 22.46 50.03
CA LYS A 312 -30.32 22.46 49.27
C LYS A 312 -29.96 22.55 47.78
N GLN A 313 -30.20 21.48 47.03
CA GLN A 313 -30.36 21.56 45.58
C GLN A 313 -31.81 21.26 45.23
N SER A 314 -32.50 22.33 44.87
CA SER A 314 -33.79 22.33 44.19
C SER A 314 -33.67 21.59 42.86
N ALA A 315 -34.28 20.42 42.76
CA ALA A 315 -34.53 19.75 41.50
C ALA A 315 -35.65 20.49 40.74
N THR A 316 -35.28 21.59 40.09
CA THR A 316 -35.98 22.05 38.88
C THR A 316 -35.11 21.64 37.72
N ALA A 317 -35.43 20.50 37.11
CA ALA A 317 -34.86 20.10 35.83
C ALA A 317 -35.35 21.08 34.75
N LYS A 318 -34.70 22.26 34.69
CA LYS A 318 -34.70 23.09 33.49
C LYS A 318 -34.04 22.25 32.41
N ARG A 319 -34.85 21.71 31.49
CA ARG A 319 -34.42 21.33 30.15
C ARG A 319 -33.48 22.44 29.67
N LYS A 320 -32.18 22.14 29.55
CA LYS A 320 -31.25 23.05 28.87
C LYS A 320 -31.88 23.36 27.51
N PRO A 321 -32.02 24.63 27.12
CA PRO A 321 -32.48 24.95 25.78
C PRO A 321 -31.50 24.27 24.83
N LYS A 322 -32.03 23.56 23.82
CA LYS A 322 -31.27 23.09 22.66
C LYS A 322 -30.29 24.21 22.31
N SER A 323 -28.99 23.93 22.42
CA SER A 323 -27.96 24.84 21.95
C SER A 323 -28.38 25.25 20.54
N LYS A 324 -28.77 26.51 20.37
CA LYS A 324 -28.94 27.09 19.04
C LYS A 324 -27.52 27.13 18.49
N SER A 325 -27.12 26.02 17.88
CA SER A 325 -25.94 25.94 17.01
C SER A 325 -25.95 27.21 16.17
N ALA A 326 -24.89 28.01 16.28
CA ALA A 326 -24.65 29.12 15.39
C ALA A 326 -24.86 28.57 13.98
N LYS A 327 -25.73 29.21 13.21
CA LYS A 327 -26.32 28.73 11.96
C LYS A 327 -25.23 28.42 10.93
N ALA A 328 -24.53 27.30 11.06
CA ALA A 328 -23.63 26.76 10.08
C ALA A 328 -24.52 26.24 8.95
N TRP A 329 -24.69 27.06 7.92
CA TRP A 329 -25.45 26.65 6.74
C TRP A 329 -24.84 25.37 6.19
N LYS A 330 -25.68 24.35 5.99
CA LYS A 330 -25.24 23.11 5.35
C LYS A 330 -24.83 23.43 3.92
N LEU A 331 -23.79 22.78 3.39
CA LEU A 331 -23.40 23.01 1.99
C LEU A 331 -24.55 22.72 1.02
N ALA A 332 -25.35 21.70 1.28
CA ALA A 332 -26.56 21.41 0.54
C ALA A 332 -27.54 22.61 0.50
N ASP A 333 -27.75 23.30 1.63
CA ASP A 333 -28.63 24.48 1.70
C ASP A 333 -28.07 25.67 0.91
N LEU A 334 -26.74 25.80 0.86
CA LEU A 334 -26.07 26.84 0.08
C LEU A 334 -26.12 26.53 -1.42
N LEU A 335 -25.90 25.29 -1.81
CA LEU A 335 -26.02 24.85 -3.21
C LEU A 335 -27.45 25.07 -3.71
N ARG A 336 -28.48 24.72 -2.92
CA ARG A 336 -29.89 24.94 -3.29
C ARG A 336 -30.27 26.41 -3.53
N GLN A 337 -29.52 27.37 -2.99
CA GLN A 337 -29.74 28.80 -3.25
C GLN A 337 -29.25 29.23 -4.64
N VAL A 338 -28.41 28.41 -5.26
CA VAL A 338 -27.93 28.62 -6.61
C VAL A 338 -28.98 28.10 -7.59
N SER A 339 -29.38 28.93 -8.55
CA SER A 339 -30.57 28.70 -9.39
C SER A 339 -30.57 27.36 -10.14
N TYR A 340 -29.39 26.85 -10.51
CA TYR A 340 -29.26 25.59 -11.26
C TYR A 340 -29.11 24.34 -10.37
N PHE A 341 -29.03 24.48 -9.05
CA PHE A 341 -29.11 23.35 -8.10
C PHE A 341 -30.40 23.37 -7.27
N GLN A 342 -31.27 24.35 -7.49
CA GLN A 342 -32.47 24.57 -6.69
C GLN A 342 -33.39 23.34 -6.66
N ASN A 343 -33.48 22.62 -7.78
CA ASN A 343 -34.36 21.46 -7.96
C ASN A 343 -33.68 20.11 -7.71
N CYS A 344 -32.39 20.09 -7.32
CA CYS A 344 -31.69 18.84 -7.05
C CYS A 344 -32.28 18.13 -5.82
N SER A 345 -32.48 16.83 -5.91
CA SER A 345 -32.75 15.94 -4.78
C SER A 345 -31.53 15.87 -3.85
N ASP A 346 -31.73 15.40 -2.61
CA ASP A 346 -30.62 15.20 -1.67
C ASP A 346 -29.60 14.16 -2.18
N ILE A 347 -30.05 13.21 -3.00
CA ILE A 347 -29.18 12.21 -3.64
C ILE A 347 -28.27 12.88 -4.69
N GLU A 348 -28.83 13.75 -5.53
CA GLU A 348 -28.05 14.51 -6.51
C GLU A 348 -27.08 15.47 -5.82
N LEU A 349 -27.53 16.17 -4.76
CA LEU A 349 -26.64 17.04 -3.99
C LEU A 349 -25.52 16.27 -3.30
N ARG A 350 -25.77 15.04 -2.80
CA ARG A 350 -24.72 14.18 -2.28
C ARG A 350 -23.65 13.93 -3.34
N HIS A 351 -24.05 13.53 -4.56
CA HIS A 351 -23.09 13.31 -5.64
C HIS A 351 -22.31 14.59 -5.96
N ILE A 352 -22.97 15.74 -6.04
CA ILE A 352 -22.30 17.02 -6.26
C ILE A 352 -21.27 17.28 -5.15
N ILE A 353 -21.63 17.09 -3.87
CA ILE A 353 -20.74 17.28 -2.72
C ILE A 353 -19.54 16.32 -2.75
N GLU A 354 -19.70 15.09 -3.24
CA GLU A 354 -18.59 14.14 -3.41
C GLU A 354 -17.57 14.62 -4.45
N GLU A 355 -18.04 15.25 -5.53
CA GLU A 355 -17.22 15.78 -6.63
C GLU A 355 -16.51 17.10 -6.27
N GLY A 356 -16.82 17.74 -5.14
CA GLY A 356 -16.21 19.02 -4.78
C GLY A 356 -16.06 19.27 -3.29
N TYR A 357 -15.72 20.49 -2.91
CA TYR A 357 -15.59 20.89 -1.51
C TYR A 357 -15.91 22.35 -1.27
N ARG A 358 -16.30 22.65 -0.03
CA ARG A 358 -16.45 24.02 0.43
C ARG A 358 -15.09 24.61 0.80
N LYS A 359 -14.81 25.83 0.34
CA LYS A 359 -13.64 26.64 0.73
C LYS A 359 -14.11 28.01 1.17
N THR A 360 -13.78 28.42 2.39
CA THR A 360 -14.09 29.76 2.92
C THR A 360 -12.83 30.61 2.89
N LEU A 361 -12.95 31.82 2.36
CA LEU A 361 -11.84 32.77 2.24
C LEU A 361 -12.20 34.11 2.90
N PRO A 362 -11.28 34.74 3.64
CA PRO A 362 -11.50 36.07 4.21
C PRO A 362 -11.57 37.13 3.10
N ALA A 363 -11.96 38.35 3.45
CA ALA A 363 -11.96 39.48 2.51
C ALA A 363 -10.55 39.81 2.01
N TYR A 364 -10.42 40.19 0.74
CA TYR A 364 -9.19 40.56 0.05
C TYR A 364 -8.18 39.43 -0.18
N GLU A 365 -8.60 38.19 0.00
CA GLU A 365 -7.80 37.00 -0.29
C GLU A 365 -7.78 36.71 -1.79
N THR A 366 -6.60 36.36 -2.33
CA THR A 366 -6.45 36.05 -3.75
C THR A 366 -6.76 34.57 -4.00
N ILE A 367 -7.72 34.29 -4.87
CA ILE A 367 -8.12 32.92 -5.26
C ILE A 367 -7.12 32.35 -6.26
N CYS A 368 -6.81 33.12 -7.31
CA CYS A 368 -5.79 32.82 -8.31
C CYS A 368 -5.30 34.12 -8.97
N ARG A 369 -4.13 34.10 -9.60
CA ARG A 369 -3.59 35.25 -10.34
C ARG A 369 -3.69 35.05 -11.84
N GLU A 370 -3.68 36.15 -12.57
CA GLU A 370 -3.57 36.14 -14.03
C GLU A 370 -2.32 35.35 -14.46
N ASN A 371 -2.46 34.55 -15.52
CA ASN A 371 -1.46 33.63 -16.07
C ASN A 371 -1.12 32.39 -15.24
N ASP A 372 -1.72 32.20 -14.05
CA ASP A 372 -1.59 30.93 -13.32
C ASP A 372 -2.22 29.78 -14.14
N PRO A 373 -1.73 28.53 -14.03
CA PRO A 373 -2.46 27.39 -14.56
C PRO A 373 -3.82 27.25 -13.86
N GLY A 374 -4.88 26.96 -14.62
CA GLY A 374 -6.20 26.71 -14.04
C GLY A 374 -6.52 25.22 -13.93
N ASP A 375 -6.78 24.78 -12.71
CA ASP A 375 -7.03 23.39 -12.31
C ASP A 375 -8.38 23.19 -11.60
N SER A 376 -8.96 24.25 -11.02
CA SER A 376 -10.28 24.19 -10.38
C SER A 376 -11.29 25.22 -10.93
N PHE A 377 -12.56 24.81 -10.89
CA PHE A 377 -13.77 25.59 -11.10
C PHE A 377 -14.37 25.97 -9.74
N TYR A 378 -14.91 27.18 -9.64
CA TYR A 378 -15.47 27.68 -8.38
C TYR A 378 -16.88 28.21 -8.58
N ILE A 379 -17.79 27.81 -7.70
CA ILE A 379 -19.14 28.38 -7.59
C ILE A 379 -19.20 29.24 -6.33
N ILE A 380 -19.64 30.48 -6.47
CA ILE A 380 -19.76 31.42 -5.35
C ILE A 380 -21.06 31.09 -4.60
N LEU A 381 -20.94 30.53 -3.40
CA LEU A 381 -22.10 30.19 -2.56
C LEU A 381 -22.58 31.38 -1.73
N SER A 382 -21.67 32.28 -1.36
CA SER A 382 -21.96 33.55 -0.70
C SER A 382 -20.74 34.47 -0.80
N GLY A 383 -20.95 35.79 -0.69
CA GLY A 383 -19.90 36.79 -0.81
C GLY A 383 -19.75 37.35 -2.22
N LYS A 384 -18.60 38.00 -2.48
CA LYS A 384 -18.28 38.67 -3.75
C LYS A 384 -16.82 38.50 -4.11
N VAL A 385 -16.59 38.25 -5.40
CA VAL A 385 -15.25 38.12 -5.99
C VAL A 385 -15.04 39.18 -7.05
N GLU A 386 -13.98 39.96 -6.92
CA GLU A 386 -13.51 40.88 -7.93
C GLU A 386 -12.69 40.14 -9.00
N VAL A 387 -12.97 40.45 -10.26
CA VAL A 387 -12.20 40.00 -11.43
C VAL A 387 -11.37 41.19 -11.91
N PHE A 388 -10.07 41.09 -11.73
CA PHE A 388 -9.11 42.14 -12.03
C PHE A 388 -8.09 41.64 -13.04
N VAL A 389 -7.94 42.34 -14.17
CA VAL A 389 -6.91 42.02 -15.16
C VAL A 389 -5.72 42.94 -14.89
N GLU A 390 -4.62 42.35 -14.44
CA GLU A 390 -3.38 43.03 -14.06
C GLU A 390 -2.70 43.65 -15.27
N SER A 391 -2.73 42.98 -16.43
CA SER A 391 -2.10 43.46 -17.66
C SER A 391 -2.65 44.79 -18.18
N ILE A 392 -3.93 45.07 -17.93
CA ILE A 392 -4.59 46.35 -18.27
C ILE A 392 -4.90 47.21 -17.03
N GLY A 393 -4.50 46.76 -15.84
CA GLY A 393 -4.71 47.45 -14.56
C GLY A 393 -6.18 47.78 -14.25
N LYS A 394 -7.13 47.00 -14.76
CA LYS A 394 -8.56 47.34 -14.76
C LYS A 394 -9.40 46.23 -14.13
N ARG A 395 -10.35 46.65 -13.29
CA ARG A 395 -11.43 45.79 -12.82
C ARG A 395 -12.41 45.53 -13.96
N VAL A 396 -12.54 44.26 -14.33
CA VAL A 396 -13.40 43.83 -15.44
C VAL A 396 -14.81 43.51 -14.95
N ALA A 397 -14.93 42.85 -13.79
CA ALA A 397 -16.22 42.48 -13.24
C ALA A 397 -16.18 42.30 -11.72
N THR A 398 -17.37 42.22 -11.11
CA THR A 398 -17.55 41.72 -9.74
C THR A 398 -18.60 40.62 -9.79
N ARG A 399 -18.22 39.45 -9.31
CA ARG A 399 -19.05 38.25 -9.28
C ARG A 399 -19.69 38.07 -7.92
N LYS A 400 -20.94 37.64 -7.93
CA LYS A 400 -21.77 37.51 -6.72
C LYS A 400 -22.18 36.06 -6.50
N SER A 401 -22.75 35.80 -5.32
CA SER A 401 -23.42 34.55 -4.99
C SER A 401 -24.31 34.03 -6.12
N GLY A 402 -24.18 32.74 -6.44
CA GLY A 402 -24.88 32.05 -7.54
C GLY A 402 -24.11 32.01 -8.86
N GLU A 403 -23.11 32.88 -9.04
CA GLU A 403 -22.25 32.89 -10.21
C GLU A 403 -21.02 31.98 -10.01
N PHE A 404 -20.40 31.56 -11.11
CA PHE A 404 -19.17 30.78 -11.11
C PHE A 404 -18.01 31.52 -11.77
N ILE A 405 -16.80 31.08 -11.42
CA ILE A 405 -15.52 31.63 -11.86
C ILE A 405 -14.51 30.51 -12.11
N GLY A 406 -13.51 30.80 -12.93
CA GLY A 406 -12.40 29.89 -13.21
C GLY A 406 -12.69 28.84 -14.28
N GLU A 407 -13.84 28.94 -14.95
CA GLU A 407 -14.30 28.06 -16.02
C GLU A 407 -13.46 28.16 -17.30
N MET A 408 -12.96 29.36 -17.61
CA MET A 408 -12.23 29.60 -18.87
C MET A 408 -11.00 28.72 -18.99
N SER A 409 -10.21 28.61 -17.91
CA SER A 409 -8.96 27.86 -17.97
C SER A 409 -9.17 26.35 -18.11
N LEU A 410 -10.28 25.84 -17.56
CA LEU A 410 -10.59 24.42 -17.64
C LEU A 410 -11.21 24.02 -18.98
N LEU A 411 -12.02 24.90 -19.57
CA LEU A 411 -12.80 24.58 -20.77
C LEU A 411 -12.07 25.03 -22.05
N MET A 412 -11.34 26.15 -22.00
CA MET A 412 -10.58 26.68 -23.13
C MET A 412 -9.11 26.23 -23.12
N GLY A 413 -8.63 25.62 -22.04
CA GLY A 413 -7.23 25.17 -21.91
C GLY A 413 -6.22 26.31 -21.84
N THR A 414 -6.65 27.53 -21.52
CA THR A 414 -5.81 28.71 -21.40
C THR A 414 -5.42 28.96 -19.93
N PRO A 415 -4.28 29.62 -19.65
CA PRO A 415 -3.99 30.12 -18.30
C PRO A 415 -5.09 31.04 -17.76
N ARG A 416 -5.09 31.31 -16.45
CA ARG A 416 -6.07 32.22 -15.82
C ARG A 416 -6.04 33.59 -16.53
N THR A 417 -7.17 34.02 -17.07
CA THR A 417 -7.28 35.27 -17.85
C THR A 417 -7.35 36.54 -17.00
N ALA A 418 -7.54 36.39 -15.68
CA ALA A 418 -7.62 37.49 -14.74
C ALA A 418 -7.27 37.01 -13.32
N THR A 419 -6.82 37.94 -12.48
CA THR A 419 -6.68 37.75 -11.04
C THR A 419 -8.04 37.81 -10.37
N LEU A 420 -8.33 36.81 -9.54
CA LEU A 420 -9.59 36.68 -8.79
C LEU A 420 -9.30 36.96 -7.32
N ARG A 421 -10.01 37.93 -6.72
CA ARG A 421 -9.82 38.31 -5.31
C ARG A 421 -11.15 38.49 -4.60
N THR A 422 -11.29 37.98 -3.39
CA THR A 422 -12.51 38.19 -2.59
C THR A 422 -12.62 39.66 -2.15
N LEU A 423 -13.82 40.22 -2.11
CA LEU A 423 -14.07 41.58 -1.59
C LEU A 423 -14.60 41.57 -0.16
N GLU A 424 -15.23 40.47 0.21
CA GLU A 424 -15.82 40.20 1.52
C GLU A 424 -15.56 38.73 1.85
N GLU A 425 -15.88 38.29 3.07
CA GLU A 425 -15.82 36.87 3.41
C GLU A 425 -16.68 36.07 2.41
N THR A 426 -16.04 35.15 1.70
CA THR A 426 -16.62 34.47 0.54
C THR A 426 -16.54 32.96 0.75
N MET A 427 -17.68 32.29 0.57
CA MET A 427 -17.74 30.82 0.54
C MET A 427 -17.83 30.35 -0.91
N LEU A 428 -16.93 29.45 -1.28
CA LEU A 428 -16.82 28.86 -2.60
C LEU A 428 -17.11 27.37 -2.52
N PHE A 429 -17.76 26.83 -3.54
CA PHE A 429 -17.74 25.40 -3.83
C PHE A 429 -16.73 25.15 -4.95
N VAL A 430 -15.70 24.37 -4.66
CA VAL A 430 -14.55 24.11 -5.53
C VAL A 430 -14.69 22.72 -6.13
N VAL A 431 -14.54 22.63 -7.44
CA VAL A 431 -14.56 21.38 -8.20
C VAL A 431 -13.30 21.33 -9.06
N ASP A 432 -12.50 20.28 -8.88
CA ASP A 432 -11.27 20.10 -9.65
C ASP A 432 -11.59 19.59 -11.06
N ARG A 433 -10.66 19.76 -12.01
CA ARG A 433 -10.84 19.41 -13.43
C ARG A 433 -11.48 18.05 -13.67
N ASP A 434 -10.94 16.99 -13.05
CA ASP A 434 -11.39 15.61 -13.24
C ASP A 434 -12.84 15.42 -12.76
N ASN A 435 -13.18 16.03 -11.62
CA ASN A 435 -14.51 15.97 -11.05
C ASN A 435 -15.50 16.88 -11.79
N LEU A 436 -15.04 17.97 -12.40
CA LEU A 436 -15.87 18.86 -13.20
C LEU A 436 -16.41 18.11 -14.43
N GLN A 437 -15.59 17.28 -15.07
CA GLN A 437 -16.04 16.42 -16.16
C GLN A 437 -17.20 15.53 -15.72
N SER A 438 -17.04 14.82 -14.60
CA SER A 438 -18.08 13.95 -14.03
C SER A 438 -19.35 14.73 -13.67
N LEU A 439 -19.20 15.96 -13.17
CA LEU A 439 -20.31 16.83 -12.80
C LEU A 439 -21.10 17.30 -14.03
N LEU A 440 -20.42 17.79 -15.07
CA LEU A 440 -21.06 18.28 -16.28
C LEU A 440 -21.74 17.17 -17.08
N ALA A 441 -21.16 15.97 -17.10
CA ALA A 441 -21.76 14.80 -17.74
C ALA A 441 -23.09 14.37 -17.08
N LYS A 442 -23.24 14.57 -15.77
CA LYS A 442 -24.45 14.20 -15.02
C LYS A 442 -25.50 15.31 -15.00
N HIS A 443 -25.13 16.55 -15.30
CA HIS A 443 -26.00 17.73 -15.17
C HIS A 443 -25.97 18.61 -16.44
N GLU A 444 -26.74 18.23 -17.46
CA GLU A 444 -26.82 18.97 -18.74
C GLU A 444 -27.22 20.44 -18.56
N GLU A 445 -28.15 20.77 -17.64
CA GLU A 445 -28.55 22.17 -17.39
C GLU A 445 -27.37 23.03 -16.90
N LEU A 446 -26.47 22.45 -16.09
CA LEU A 446 -25.28 23.15 -15.62
C LEU A 446 -24.30 23.39 -16.78
N ALA A 447 -24.12 22.39 -17.66
CA ALA A 447 -23.27 22.51 -18.84
C ALA A 447 -23.80 23.58 -19.82
N ASP A 448 -25.10 23.61 -20.07
CA ASP A 448 -25.73 24.61 -20.94
C ASP A 448 -25.58 26.03 -20.37
N ARG A 449 -25.79 26.23 -19.05
CA ARG A 449 -25.57 27.55 -18.42
C ARG A 449 -24.12 28.00 -18.44
N ILE A 450 -23.18 27.08 -18.22
CA ILE A 450 -21.74 27.38 -18.33
C ILE A 450 -21.39 27.81 -19.75
N SER A 451 -21.96 27.13 -20.75
CA SER A 451 -21.77 27.47 -22.17
C SER A 451 -22.32 28.87 -22.49
N GLU A 452 -23.53 29.20 -22.03
CA GLU A 452 -24.17 30.49 -22.29
C GLU A 452 -23.38 31.66 -21.68
N GLU A 453 -22.94 31.50 -20.44
CA GLU A 453 -22.19 32.52 -19.72
C GLU A 453 -20.77 32.68 -20.29
N LEU A 454 -20.11 31.60 -20.72
CA LEU A 454 -18.83 31.65 -21.41
C LEU A 454 -18.92 32.44 -22.71
N SER A 455 -19.96 32.22 -23.52
CA SER A 455 -20.20 32.96 -24.75
C SER A 455 -20.29 34.47 -24.49
N LYS A 456 -21.05 34.89 -23.46
CA LYS A 456 -21.16 36.31 -23.06
C LYS A 456 -19.82 36.88 -22.59
N ARG A 457 -19.00 36.07 -21.91
CA ARG A 457 -17.68 36.47 -21.39
C ARG A 457 -16.65 36.65 -22.50
N GLN A 458 -16.61 35.75 -23.48
CA GLN A 458 -15.73 35.86 -24.64
C GLN A 458 -15.97 37.17 -25.38
N GLU A 459 -17.23 37.49 -25.71
CA GLU A 459 -17.59 38.77 -26.36
C GLU A 459 -17.14 39.99 -25.54
N THR A 460 -17.23 39.92 -24.21
CA THR A 460 -16.82 41.02 -23.32
C THR A 460 -15.30 41.21 -23.31
N LEU A 461 -14.53 40.12 -23.32
CA LEU A 461 -13.07 40.15 -23.35
C LEU A 461 -12.54 40.59 -24.71
N GLU A 462 -13.17 40.15 -25.80
CA GLU A 462 -12.85 40.62 -27.16
C GLU A 462 -13.06 42.13 -27.30
N ARG A 463 -14.15 42.67 -26.73
CA ARG A 463 -14.39 44.13 -26.66
C ARG A 463 -13.33 44.88 -25.86
N LEU A 464 -12.61 44.20 -24.96
CA LEU A 464 -11.51 44.76 -24.18
C LEU A 464 -10.14 44.53 -24.83
N GLY A 465 -10.09 43.94 -26.03
CA GLY A 465 -8.85 43.68 -26.76
C GLY A 465 -8.06 42.46 -26.27
N ILE A 466 -8.68 41.57 -25.50
CA ILE A 466 -8.05 40.34 -24.98
C ILE A 466 -8.45 39.19 -25.91
N THR A 467 -7.53 38.75 -26.76
CA THR A 467 -7.77 37.64 -27.70
C THR A 467 -7.72 36.30 -26.97
N VAL A 468 -8.86 35.62 -26.89
CA VAL A 468 -8.95 34.21 -26.46
C VAL A 468 -8.99 33.37 -27.74
N SER A 469 -7.90 32.71 -28.13
CA SER A 469 -7.89 31.81 -29.31
C SER A 469 -8.97 30.71 -29.15
N SER A 470 -9.79 30.36 -30.13
CA SER A 470 -9.48 29.79 -31.45
C SER A 470 -10.69 29.97 -32.38
N THR A 471 -10.58 30.71 -33.48
CA THR A 471 -11.67 30.86 -34.46
C THR A 471 -11.67 29.72 -35.48
N GLU A 472 -12.69 28.85 -35.45
CA GLU A 472 -13.22 28.21 -36.67
C GLU A 472 -14.35 29.10 -37.19
N GLU A 473 -14.30 29.49 -38.47
CA GLU A 473 -14.97 30.69 -39.01
C GLU A 473 -16.50 30.60 -39.24
N ASP A 474 -17.20 29.54 -38.83
CA ASP A 474 -18.61 29.33 -39.26
C ASP A 474 -19.64 28.93 -38.17
N GLU A 475 -19.29 28.89 -36.87
CA GLU A 475 -20.23 28.53 -35.78
C GLU A 475 -20.44 29.68 -34.76
N THR A 476 -21.60 29.72 -34.09
CA THR A 476 -21.82 30.68 -33.00
C THR A 476 -20.95 30.30 -31.79
N PRO A 477 -20.41 31.28 -31.02
CA PRO A 477 -19.51 30.97 -29.90
C PRO A 477 -20.13 30.00 -28.88
N PHE A 478 -21.44 30.11 -28.65
CA PHE A 478 -22.19 29.16 -27.81
C PHE A 478 -22.15 27.73 -28.33
N ALA A 479 -22.37 27.51 -29.63
CA ALA A 479 -22.36 26.18 -30.24
C ALA A 479 -20.96 25.56 -30.20
N GLU A 480 -19.92 26.36 -30.45
CA GLU A 480 -18.52 25.95 -30.36
C GLU A 480 -18.15 25.53 -28.94
N ILE A 481 -18.46 26.36 -27.94
CA ILE A 481 -18.18 26.06 -26.53
C ILE A 481 -18.90 24.79 -26.10
N ARG A 482 -20.18 24.62 -26.47
CA ARG A 482 -20.96 23.43 -26.15
C ARG A 482 -20.38 22.16 -26.78
N LYS A 483 -19.98 22.24 -28.05
CA LYS A 483 -19.31 21.15 -28.79
C LYS A 483 -17.92 20.84 -28.23
N ARG A 484 -17.20 21.84 -27.72
CA ARG A 484 -15.92 21.67 -27.04
C ARG A 484 -16.08 21.03 -25.67
N ILE A 485 -17.12 21.39 -24.92
CA ILE A 485 -17.52 20.68 -23.70
C ILE A 485 -17.83 19.22 -24.05
N GLN A 486 -18.65 18.95 -25.06
CA GLN A 486 -18.93 17.59 -25.55
C GLN A 486 -17.66 16.82 -25.96
N SER A 487 -16.76 17.46 -26.72
CA SER A 487 -15.52 16.86 -27.22
C SER A 487 -14.47 16.61 -26.13
N ILE A 488 -14.32 17.50 -25.16
CA ILE A 488 -13.36 17.35 -24.05
C ILE A 488 -13.88 16.29 -23.08
N PHE A 489 -15.20 16.21 -22.89
CA PHE A 489 -15.81 15.38 -21.86
C PHE A 489 -16.38 14.05 -22.37
N GLY A 490 -16.34 13.79 -23.68
CA GLY A 490 -16.73 12.52 -24.30
C GLY A 490 -18.24 12.27 -24.30
N ILE A 491 -19.04 13.34 -24.39
CA ILE A 491 -20.51 13.33 -24.35
C ILE A 491 -21.07 13.61 -25.74
#